data_AF-A0A2A2FYK9-F1
#
_entry.id   AF-A0A2A2FYK9-F1
#
_cell.length_a   1.000
_cell.length_b   1.000
_cell.length_c   1.000
_cell.angle_alpha   90.00
_cell.angle_beta   90.00
_cell.angle_gamma   90.00
#
_symmetry.space_group_name_H-M   'P 1'
#
loop_
_entity.id
_entity.type
_entity.pdbx_description
1 polymer ?
#
loop_
_entity_poly.entity_id
_entity_poly.type
_entity_poly.pdbx_seq_one_letter_code
_entity_poly.pdbx_strand_id
1 'polypeptide(L)'
;MPRRPLPVPAAPEPQSATQWARGAVVGAAVTVGAASLSFGLSSAAAAYFARQVVVPPKYRSEDLQILGVTRTGEDGDPSATTLVRLPATVDTTVAGTYSLRFDAGRGHARIGAIRSYSPREGTVTRVVEEVYSGDLSRATRGFWSGTVYPDPGAAGLPFEEVEIPIEVGPAPCWVVPAEGGPTPEGERPRVLPGPWAIMVHGRGANRMETVRAVPVARELGLTSLLISYRNDREAPPTHDFRYGLGFTEWKDVQTAISYAKSRGATQIVLFGWSMGGAISLQTADLSFYRDDIAALVLTGPVVDWFELIAHHSRSRRIPSGIGRLATNLISHPAGRMLTGLAAPVDLQALDWLSRSEHLRTPTLVLHSVDDEFVPAASSRRLAELNRLVEFVPFARARHTKEWNVDPQRWEDAVRRWLPARLAQDARTLGPVRAQRS
;
A
#
# COMPACT_ATOMS: atom_id res chain seq x y z
N MET A 1 35.25 -97.75 8.07
CA MET A 1 36.21 -97.99 9.17
C MET A 1 37.55 -97.39 8.79
N PRO A 2 38.38 -96.86 9.70
CA PRO A 2 38.10 -96.47 11.10
C PRO A 2 38.39 -94.95 11.31
N ARG A 3 37.67 -94.17 12.13
CA ARG A 3 37.62 -94.12 13.62
C ARG A 3 39.05 -94.12 14.20
N ARG A 4 39.50 -93.16 15.01
CA ARG A 4 39.00 -92.76 16.35
C ARG A 4 39.97 -91.65 16.91
N PRO A 5 39.86 -91.13 18.14
CA PRO A 5 39.12 -89.92 18.53
C PRO A 5 39.93 -88.88 19.37
N LEU A 6 39.30 -87.72 19.67
CA LEU A 6 39.24 -86.90 20.93
C LEU A 6 40.50 -86.73 21.82
N PRO A 7 40.77 -85.56 22.50
CA PRO A 7 39.77 -84.78 23.26
C PRO A 7 39.94 -83.24 23.37
N VAL A 8 38.85 -82.61 23.80
CA VAL A 8 38.63 -81.23 24.32
C VAL A 8 39.11 -81.22 25.80
N PRO A 9 39.71 -80.15 26.41
CA PRO A 9 38.91 -78.98 26.80
C PRO A 9 39.59 -77.61 27.06
N ALA A 10 38.70 -76.60 27.09
CA ALA A 10 38.60 -75.46 28.02
C ALA A 10 39.77 -74.44 28.12
N ALA A 11 39.54 -73.14 28.28
CA ALA A 11 38.38 -72.26 28.17
C ALA A 11 38.97 -70.83 28.04
N PRO A 12 38.36 -69.91 27.27
CA PRO A 12 38.80 -68.53 27.28
C PRO A 12 38.04 -67.74 28.36
N GLU A 13 38.76 -66.95 29.14
CA GLU A 13 38.21 -65.85 29.93
C GLU A 13 39.16 -64.65 29.84
N PRO A 14 38.69 -63.40 30.04
CA PRO A 14 37.57 -62.78 29.35
C PRO A 14 38.02 -61.40 28.81
N GLN A 15 37.81 -61.09 27.53
CA GLN A 15 37.96 -59.71 27.04
C GLN A 15 36.60 -59.03 26.92
N SER A 16 36.46 -58.04 27.79
CA SER A 16 35.39 -57.09 27.98
C SER A 16 34.56 -56.73 26.75
N ALA A 17 33.25 -56.85 26.92
CA ALA A 17 32.24 -56.25 26.09
C ALA A 17 32.33 -54.71 26.15
N THR A 18 32.82 -54.06 25.08
CA THR A 18 32.48 -52.66 24.76
C THR A 18 33.00 -52.23 23.36
N GLN A 19 32.56 -52.88 22.28
CA GLN A 19 32.88 -52.38 20.92
C GLN A 19 31.74 -52.38 19.88
N TRP A 20 30.49 -52.63 20.26
CA TRP A 20 29.35 -52.62 19.31
C TRP A 20 28.38 -51.43 19.48
N ALA A 21 28.85 -50.28 19.98
CA ALA A 21 28.01 -49.10 20.20
C ALA A 21 28.62 -47.76 19.72
N ARG A 22 29.53 -47.79 18.74
CA ARG A 22 30.11 -46.54 18.16
C ARG A 22 29.85 -46.33 16.67
N GLY A 23 29.04 -47.18 16.03
CA GLY A 23 28.70 -47.07 14.61
C GLY A 23 27.45 -46.26 14.25
N ALA A 24 26.58 -45.90 15.21
CA ALA A 24 25.25 -45.32 14.92
C ALA A 24 25.09 -43.82 15.21
N VAL A 25 26.10 -43.14 15.80
CA VAL A 25 25.96 -41.71 16.22
C VAL A 25 26.55 -40.72 15.22
N VAL A 26 27.41 -41.15 14.28
CA VAL A 26 28.06 -40.21 13.34
C VAL A 26 27.22 -39.93 12.08
N GLY A 27 26.20 -40.75 11.79
CA GLY A 27 25.30 -40.55 10.64
C GLY A 27 24.10 -39.62 10.88
N ALA A 28 23.72 -39.37 12.14
CA ALA A 28 22.57 -38.51 12.49
C ALA A 28 22.96 -37.05 12.78
N ALA A 29 24.21 -36.79 13.18
CA ALA A 29 24.66 -35.44 13.51
C ALA A 29 24.88 -34.55 12.26
N VAL A 30 25.23 -35.14 11.12
CA VAL A 30 25.44 -34.38 9.86
C VAL A 30 24.12 -34.07 9.16
N THR A 31 23.14 -34.98 9.21
CA THR A 31 21.78 -34.74 8.68
C THR A 31 21.00 -33.78 9.55
N VAL A 32 21.07 -33.88 10.89
CA VAL A 32 20.45 -32.89 11.79
C VAL A 32 21.20 -31.55 11.71
N GLY A 33 22.54 -31.52 11.62
CA GLY A 33 23.30 -30.27 11.52
C GLY A 33 23.06 -29.50 10.22
N ALA A 34 23.09 -30.17 9.06
CA ALA A 34 22.83 -29.55 7.77
C ALA A 34 21.34 -29.21 7.57
N ALA A 35 20.43 -30.06 8.06
CA ALA A 35 18.99 -29.74 8.07
C ALA A 35 18.70 -28.58 9.02
N SER A 36 19.30 -28.50 10.21
CA SER A 36 19.11 -27.40 11.18
C SER A 36 19.74 -26.10 10.74
N LEU A 37 20.88 -26.13 10.05
CA LEU A 37 21.48 -24.95 9.43
C LEU A 37 20.63 -24.46 8.25
N SER A 38 20.16 -25.37 7.39
CA SER A 38 19.28 -25.03 6.26
C SER A 38 17.90 -24.57 6.72
N PHE A 39 17.31 -25.20 7.76
CA PHE A 39 16.07 -24.76 8.40
C PHE A 39 16.27 -23.44 9.14
N GLY A 40 17.40 -23.25 9.84
CA GLY A 40 17.72 -22.04 10.58
C GLY A 40 17.91 -20.83 9.67
N LEU A 41 18.65 -21.00 8.57
CA LEU A 41 18.79 -19.99 7.51
C LEU A 41 17.45 -19.70 6.82
N SER A 42 16.67 -20.74 6.51
CA SER A 42 15.34 -20.58 5.88
C SER A 42 14.32 -19.89 6.80
N SER A 43 14.37 -20.18 8.11
CA SER A 43 13.49 -19.58 9.12
C SER A 43 13.87 -18.13 9.44
N ALA A 44 15.17 -17.83 9.51
CA ALA A 44 15.65 -16.46 9.65
C ALA A 44 15.32 -15.61 8.42
N ALA A 45 15.50 -16.15 7.21
CA ALA A 45 15.11 -15.49 5.96
C ALA A 45 13.60 -15.26 5.87
N ALA A 46 12.78 -16.25 6.27
CA ALA A 46 11.33 -16.12 6.31
C ALA A 46 10.87 -15.08 7.34
N ALA A 47 11.47 -15.07 8.54
CA ALA A 47 11.17 -14.07 9.56
C ALA A 47 11.57 -12.65 9.11
N TYR A 48 12.74 -12.51 8.47
CA TYR A 48 13.17 -11.25 7.88
C TYR A 48 12.19 -10.76 6.80
N PHE A 49 11.80 -11.64 5.89
CA PHE A 49 10.86 -11.32 4.83
C PHE A 49 9.47 -10.96 5.39
N ALA A 50 8.96 -11.73 6.35
CA ALA A 50 7.71 -11.43 7.04
C ALA A 50 7.74 -10.06 7.73
N ARG A 51 8.84 -9.72 8.42
CA ARG A 51 9.05 -8.38 9.01
C ARG A 51 9.02 -7.28 7.96
N GLN A 52 9.62 -7.46 6.79
CA GLN A 52 9.57 -6.45 5.73
C GLN A 52 8.16 -6.17 5.21
N VAL A 53 7.25 -7.15 5.28
CA VAL A 53 5.86 -6.97 4.87
C VAL A 53 5.08 -6.11 5.88
N VAL A 54 5.31 -6.31 7.18
CA VAL A 54 4.51 -5.70 8.26
C VAL A 54 5.14 -4.47 8.90
N VAL A 55 6.45 -4.22 8.71
CA VAL A 55 7.15 -3.08 9.32
C VAL A 55 6.98 -1.83 8.44
N PRO A 56 6.53 -0.69 9.01
CA PRO A 56 6.54 0.58 8.31
C PRO A 56 7.96 0.97 7.85
N PRO A 57 8.15 1.39 6.58
CA PRO A 57 9.49 1.61 6.02
C PRO A 57 10.17 2.88 6.54
N LYS A 58 10.99 2.78 7.61
CA LYS A 58 11.55 3.91 8.41
C LYS A 58 11.86 5.22 7.65
N TYR A 59 12.57 5.17 6.52
CA TYR A 59 12.87 6.34 5.68
C TYR A 59 12.96 5.91 4.21
N ARG A 60 12.55 6.78 3.27
CA ARG A 60 12.94 6.63 1.86
C ARG A 60 14.35 7.17 1.70
N SER A 61 15.26 6.34 1.20
CA SER A 61 16.62 6.77 0.88
C SER A 61 16.58 7.80 -0.25
N GLU A 62 17.31 8.90 -0.10
CA GLU A 62 17.56 9.85 -1.19
C GLU A 62 18.58 9.25 -2.17
N ASP A 63 18.12 8.29 -2.95
CA ASP A 63 18.90 7.50 -3.89
C ASP A 63 19.05 8.16 -5.26
N LEU A 64 18.25 9.18 -5.57
CA LEU A 64 18.31 9.92 -6.83
C LEU A 64 19.26 11.11 -6.72
N GLN A 65 20.31 11.11 -7.53
CA GLN A 65 21.20 12.26 -7.66
C GLN A 65 20.51 13.40 -8.44
N ILE A 66 20.73 14.64 -8.00
CA ILE A 66 20.34 15.84 -8.73
C ILE A 66 21.58 16.32 -9.47
N LEU A 67 21.57 16.22 -10.81
CA LEU A 67 22.76 16.51 -11.63
C LEU A 67 22.94 18.01 -11.89
N GLY A 68 21.87 18.78 -11.78
CA GLY A 68 21.91 20.22 -11.90
C GLY A 68 20.51 20.83 -11.95
N VAL A 69 20.42 22.08 -11.50
CA VAL A 69 19.21 22.90 -11.61
C VAL A 69 19.61 24.15 -12.37
N THR A 70 18.85 24.48 -13.41
CA THR A 70 19.13 25.63 -14.28
C THR A 70 17.87 26.45 -14.42
N ARG A 71 18.00 27.77 -14.38
CA ARG A 71 16.92 28.69 -14.69
C ARG A 71 17.16 29.22 -16.10
N THR A 72 16.13 29.13 -16.93
CA THR A 72 16.12 29.80 -18.24
C THR A 72 15.49 31.17 -18.03
N GLY A 73 16.10 32.25 -18.54
CA GLY A 73 15.63 33.63 -18.32
C GLY A 73 16.19 34.30 -17.06
N GLU A 74 16.02 35.61 -16.96
CA GLU A 74 16.44 36.45 -15.83
C GLU A 74 15.39 36.44 -14.70
N ASP A 75 15.77 36.89 -13.51
CA ASP A 75 14.85 37.01 -12.38
C ASP A 75 13.74 38.03 -12.69
N GLY A 76 12.48 37.61 -12.53
CA GLY A 76 11.31 38.43 -12.83
C GLY A 76 10.74 38.27 -14.25
N ASP A 77 11.39 37.50 -15.13
CA ASP A 77 10.83 37.16 -16.44
C ASP A 77 9.69 36.12 -16.28
N PRO A 78 8.45 36.43 -16.71
CA PRO A 78 7.32 35.49 -16.63
C PRO A 78 7.48 34.27 -17.54
N SER A 79 8.40 34.30 -18.51
CA SER A 79 8.76 33.15 -19.33
C SER A 79 9.86 32.27 -18.72
N ALA A 80 10.46 32.72 -17.60
CA ALA A 80 11.55 32.01 -16.97
C ALA A 80 11.09 30.63 -16.46
N THR A 81 11.77 29.58 -16.94
CA THR A 81 11.47 28.20 -16.55
C THR A 81 12.64 27.62 -15.78
N THR A 82 12.36 27.04 -14.61
CA THR A 82 13.34 26.24 -13.87
C THR A 82 13.34 24.81 -14.41
N LEU A 83 14.53 24.29 -14.68
CA LEU A 83 14.77 22.94 -15.19
C LEU A 83 15.64 22.16 -14.21
N VAL A 84 15.30 20.89 -14.00
CA VAL A 84 16.12 19.95 -13.22
C VAL A 84 16.66 18.85 -14.15
N ARG A 85 17.96 18.61 -14.09
CA ARG A 85 18.63 17.51 -14.78
C ARG A 85 18.84 16.35 -13.81
N LEU A 86 18.36 15.17 -14.20
CA LEU A 86 18.36 13.94 -13.40
C LEU A 86 18.99 12.79 -14.20
N PRO A 87 19.48 11.74 -13.54
CA PRO A 87 19.78 10.47 -14.20
C PRO A 87 18.52 9.95 -14.90
N ALA A 88 18.67 9.41 -16.10
CA ALA A 88 17.61 8.73 -16.82
C ALA A 88 17.41 7.33 -16.22
N THR A 89 16.35 7.18 -15.44
CA THR A 89 15.94 5.92 -14.84
C THR A 89 14.60 5.47 -15.41
N VAL A 90 14.17 4.27 -15.04
CA VAL A 90 12.85 3.75 -15.39
C VAL A 90 11.69 4.59 -14.83
N ASP A 91 11.94 5.46 -13.84
CA ASP A 91 10.95 6.38 -13.28
C ASP A 91 11.07 7.78 -13.87
N THR A 92 12.28 8.34 -13.96
CA THR A 92 12.48 9.74 -14.36
C THR A 92 12.28 9.98 -15.86
N THR A 93 12.23 8.90 -16.66
CA THR A 93 11.97 8.95 -18.11
C THR A 93 10.49 8.78 -18.47
N VAL A 94 9.61 8.55 -17.49
CA VAL A 94 8.16 8.43 -17.73
C VAL A 94 7.53 9.82 -17.80
N ALA A 95 6.77 10.09 -18.86
CA ALA A 95 6.01 11.33 -18.98
C ALA A 95 4.96 11.45 -17.87
N GLY A 96 4.67 12.69 -17.44
CA GLY A 96 3.73 12.95 -16.36
C GLY A 96 4.23 13.99 -15.37
N THR A 97 3.48 14.15 -14.28
CA THR A 97 3.78 15.08 -13.20
C THR A 97 4.07 14.30 -11.91
N TYR A 98 5.18 14.61 -11.26
CA TYR A 98 5.72 13.88 -10.13
C TYR A 98 6.24 14.84 -9.07
N SER A 99 6.81 14.31 -8.01
CA SER A 99 7.56 15.11 -7.05
C SER A 99 8.97 14.59 -6.82
N LEU A 100 9.86 15.54 -6.63
CA LEU A 100 11.20 15.33 -6.12
C LEU A 100 11.23 15.81 -4.68
N ARG A 101 11.48 14.89 -3.76
CA ARG A 101 11.64 15.18 -2.33
C ARG A 101 13.14 15.18 -2.02
N PHE A 102 13.61 16.17 -1.27
CA PHE A 102 15.02 16.38 -0.99
C PHE A 102 15.20 16.91 0.44
N ASP A 103 16.45 17.09 0.88
CA ASP A 103 16.78 17.56 2.23
C ASP A 103 16.17 16.68 3.35
N ALA A 104 16.44 15.37 3.28
CA ALA A 104 15.83 14.34 4.11
C ALA A 104 14.29 14.34 4.07
N GLY A 105 13.72 14.70 2.92
CA GLY A 105 12.28 14.85 2.73
C GLY A 105 11.69 16.11 3.36
N ARG A 106 12.47 17.15 3.67
CA ARG A 106 11.91 18.47 4.03
C ARG A 106 11.57 19.30 2.80
N GLY A 107 12.37 19.22 1.75
CA GLY A 107 12.17 19.91 0.48
C GLY A 107 11.23 19.16 -0.47
N HIS A 108 10.34 19.87 -1.16
CA HIS A 108 9.35 19.31 -2.08
C HIS A 108 9.25 20.18 -3.33
N ALA A 109 9.58 19.60 -4.49
CA ALA A 109 9.34 20.22 -5.78
C ALA A 109 8.42 19.36 -6.65
N ARG A 110 7.47 20.00 -7.34
CA ARG A 110 6.66 19.38 -8.39
C ARG A 110 7.42 19.41 -9.70
N ILE A 111 7.61 18.24 -10.28
CA ILE A 111 8.41 18.02 -11.50
C ILE A 111 7.47 17.60 -12.63
N GLY A 112 7.42 18.40 -13.68
CA GLY A 112 6.51 18.24 -14.80
C GLY A 112 7.13 17.57 -16.01
N ALA A 113 6.76 18.08 -17.19
CA ALA A 113 7.11 17.55 -18.49
C ALA A 113 8.63 17.38 -18.71
N ILE A 114 8.98 16.37 -19.50
CA ILE A 114 10.34 16.15 -19.99
C ILE A 114 10.64 17.22 -21.06
N ARG A 115 11.70 18.00 -20.84
CA ARG A 115 12.22 18.94 -21.85
C ARG A 115 13.20 18.29 -22.81
N SER A 116 14.08 17.43 -22.29
CA SER A 116 15.04 16.70 -23.10
C SER A 116 15.39 15.37 -22.44
N TYR A 117 15.69 14.38 -23.28
CA TYR A 117 16.17 13.07 -22.86
C TYR A 117 17.39 12.71 -23.72
N SER A 118 18.52 12.42 -23.07
CA SER A 118 19.76 11.99 -23.73
C SER A 118 20.09 10.56 -23.30
N PRO A 119 19.72 9.55 -24.10
CA PRO A 119 20.06 8.15 -23.83
C PRO A 119 21.58 7.93 -23.74
N ARG A 120 22.36 8.61 -24.59
CA ARG A 120 23.83 8.49 -24.63
C ARG A 120 24.49 8.95 -23.34
N GLU A 121 23.97 10.03 -22.76
CA GLU A 121 24.48 10.56 -21.49
C GLU A 121 23.80 9.92 -20.27
N GLY A 122 22.74 9.15 -20.48
CA GLY A 122 21.93 8.61 -19.39
C GLY A 122 21.27 9.69 -18.54
N THR A 123 20.82 10.80 -19.14
CA THR A 123 20.20 11.92 -18.42
C THR A 123 18.88 12.38 -19.01
N VAL A 124 18.03 12.93 -18.14
CA VAL A 124 16.74 13.53 -18.50
C VAL A 124 16.64 14.89 -17.84
N THR A 125 16.17 15.88 -18.58
CA THR A 125 15.90 17.23 -18.07
C THR A 125 14.40 17.47 -18.07
N ARG A 126 13.88 17.92 -16.92
CA ARG A 126 12.44 18.12 -16.72
C ARG A 126 12.15 19.52 -16.21
N VAL A 127 10.94 19.98 -16.47
CA VAL A 127 10.43 21.25 -15.92
C VAL A 127 10.21 21.09 -14.42
N VAL A 128 10.67 22.07 -13.64
CA VAL A 128 10.25 22.25 -12.25
C VAL A 128 9.04 23.18 -12.30
N GLU A 129 7.87 22.64 -12.00
CA GLU A 129 6.60 23.38 -12.06
C GLU A 129 6.36 24.22 -10.81
N GLU A 130 6.80 23.74 -9.66
CA GLU A 130 6.60 24.41 -8.37
C GLU A 130 7.64 23.91 -7.36
N VAL A 131 8.07 24.78 -6.43
CA VAL A 131 8.90 24.39 -5.29
C VAL A 131 8.15 24.79 -4.02
N TYR A 132 7.44 23.83 -3.44
CA TYR A 132 6.61 24.08 -2.25
C TYR A 132 7.44 24.36 -1.00
N SER A 133 8.61 23.72 -0.87
CA SER A 133 9.49 23.88 0.28
C SER A 133 10.94 23.55 -0.05
N GLY A 134 11.86 24.19 0.69
CA GLY A 134 13.30 24.00 0.56
C GLY A 134 13.91 24.74 -0.63
N ASP A 135 15.24 24.66 -0.74
CA ASP A 135 16.00 25.24 -1.86
C ASP A 135 16.51 24.14 -2.79
N LEU A 136 15.78 23.92 -3.89
CA LEU A 136 16.13 22.89 -4.87
C LEU A 136 17.49 23.16 -5.55
N SER A 137 17.91 24.43 -5.66
CA SER A 137 19.17 24.80 -6.32
C SER A 137 20.41 24.31 -5.54
N ARG A 138 20.27 24.09 -4.23
CA ARG A 138 21.30 23.57 -3.34
C ARG A 138 21.21 22.06 -3.13
N ALA A 139 20.14 21.42 -3.58
CA ALA A 139 19.92 20.00 -3.37
C ALA A 139 20.82 19.17 -4.30
N THR A 140 21.54 18.19 -3.74
CA THR A 140 22.41 17.28 -4.50
C THR A 140 21.81 15.88 -4.65
N ARG A 141 20.85 15.54 -3.79
CA ARG A 141 20.16 14.24 -3.78
C ARG A 141 18.70 14.43 -3.37
N GLY A 142 17.88 13.46 -3.74
CA GLY A 142 16.48 13.37 -3.37
C GLY A 142 15.92 11.98 -3.65
N PHE A 143 14.60 11.84 -3.53
CA PHE A 143 13.87 10.66 -3.98
C PHE A 143 12.67 11.06 -4.84
N TRP A 144 12.36 10.21 -5.82
CA TRP A 144 11.23 10.38 -6.72
C TRP A 144 9.93 9.89 -6.08
N SER A 145 8.84 10.64 -6.25
CA SER A 145 7.53 10.31 -5.66
C SER A 145 6.38 10.58 -6.62
N GLY A 146 5.33 9.75 -6.53
CA GLY A 146 4.04 10.00 -7.19
C GLY A 146 3.12 10.96 -6.42
N THR A 147 3.48 11.36 -5.20
CA THR A 147 2.72 12.29 -4.36
C THR A 147 2.98 13.72 -4.79
N VAL A 148 2.09 14.29 -5.61
CA VAL A 148 2.30 15.57 -6.30
C VAL A 148 2.15 16.80 -5.41
N TYR A 149 1.18 16.78 -4.50
CA TYR A 149 0.82 17.94 -3.68
C TYR A 149 1.17 17.69 -2.21
N PRO A 150 1.70 18.69 -1.48
CA PRO A 150 1.95 18.59 -0.05
C PRO A 150 0.67 18.61 0.79
N ASP A 151 -0.39 19.26 0.30
CA ASP A 151 -1.69 19.40 0.96
C ASP A 151 -2.77 19.77 -0.09
N PRO A 152 -4.07 19.81 0.28
CA PRO A 152 -5.12 20.21 -0.66
C PRO A 152 -5.00 21.67 -1.14
N GLY A 153 -4.46 22.57 -0.33
CA GLY A 153 -4.29 23.99 -0.69
C GLY A 153 -3.33 24.18 -1.86
N ALA A 154 -2.25 23.40 -1.91
CA ALA A 154 -1.32 23.35 -3.04
C ALA A 154 -1.94 22.80 -4.34
N ALA A 155 -3.09 22.13 -4.24
CA ALA A 155 -3.92 21.74 -5.39
C ALA A 155 -5.03 22.77 -5.69
N GLY A 156 -5.03 23.93 -5.03
CA GLY A 156 -6.03 24.98 -5.19
C GLY A 156 -7.37 24.69 -4.49
N LEU A 157 -7.39 23.77 -3.53
CA LEU A 157 -8.62 23.32 -2.87
C LEU A 157 -8.77 23.93 -1.47
N PRO A 158 -9.97 24.39 -1.09
CA PRO A 158 -10.25 24.78 0.28
C PRO A 158 -10.33 23.54 1.16
N PHE A 159 -9.67 23.55 2.32
CA PHE A 159 -9.68 22.43 3.24
C PHE A 159 -9.64 22.89 4.70
N GLU A 160 -10.07 22.00 5.59
CA GLU A 160 -9.89 22.12 7.04
C GLU A 160 -9.15 20.89 7.57
N GLU A 161 -8.28 21.08 8.56
CA GLU A 161 -7.64 19.99 9.29
C GLU A 161 -8.48 19.62 10.51
N VAL A 162 -8.68 18.31 10.69
CA VAL A 162 -9.50 17.75 11.77
C VAL A 162 -8.79 16.54 12.36
N GLU A 163 -9.08 16.21 13.62
CA GLU A 163 -8.60 14.99 14.25
C GLU A 163 -9.75 14.03 14.51
N ILE A 164 -9.58 12.78 14.11
CA ILE A 164 -10.56 11.71 14.32
C ILE A 164 -10.07 10.79 15.44
N PRO A 165 -10.85 10.56 16.50
CA PRO A 165 -10.44 9.72 17.62
C PRO A 165 -10.51 8.23 17.23
N ILE A 166 -9.45 7.70 16.64
CA ILE A 166 -9.31 6.27 16.37
C ILE A 166 -8.88 5.52 17.64
N GLU A 167 -8.91 4.19 17.60
CA GLU A 167 -8.63 3.31 18.75
C GLU A 167 -7.29 3.61 19.45
N VAL A 168 -6.30 4.09 18.68
CA VAL A 168 -4.94 4.36 19.15
C VAL A 168 -4.67 5.84 19.49
N GLY A 169 -5.66 6.72 19.32
CA GLY A 169 -5.55 8.15 19.62
C GLY A 169 -6.12 9.06 18.53
N PRO A 170 -5.94 10.39 18.63
CA PRO A 170 -6.40 11.34 17.61
C PRO A 170 -5.58 11.19 16.33
N ALA A 171 -6.24 10.94 15.20
CA ALA A 171 -5.64 10.80 13.88
C ALA A 171 -5.92 12.04 13.02
N PRO A 172 -4.90 12.77 12.58
CA PRO A 172 -5.08 13.98 11.77
C PRO A 172 -5.58 13.66 10.36
N CYS A 173 -6.55 14.42 9.88
CA CYS A 173 -7.21 14.25 8.60
C CYS A 173 -7.45 15.61 7.93
N TRP A 174 -7.71 15.61 6.63
CA TRP A 174 -8.22 16.80 5.93
C TRP A 174 -9.63 16.58 5.42
N VAL A 175 -10.50 17.57 5.63
CA VAL A 175 -11.81 17.64 4.99
C VAL A 175 -11.75 18.66 3.86
N VAL A 176 -12.14 18.23 2.67
CA VAL A 176 -12.32 19.09 1.50
C VAL A 176 -13.81 19.07 1.13
N PRO A 177 -14.58 20.13 1.44
CA PRO A 177 -16.00 20.20 1.10
C PRO A 177 -16.25 19.99 -0.40
N ALA A 178 -17.40 19.45 -0.79
CA ALA A 178 -17.82 19.43 -2.20
C ALA A 178 -18.07 20.85 -2.73
N GLU A 179 -18.68 21.69 -1.89
CA GLU A 179 -19.07 23.07 -2.22
C GLU A 179 -18.68 24.03 -1.10
N GLY A 180 -18.45 25.29 -1.48
CA GLY A 180 -17.99 26.32 -0.54
C GLY A 180 -16.57 26.09 -0.02
N GLY A 181 -16.30 26.67 1.15
CA GLY A 181 -15.01 26.63 1.85
C GLY A 181 -15.04 25.86 3.17
N PRO A 182 -13.95 25.90 3.96
CA PRO A 182 -13.87 25.23 5.27
C PRO A 182 -14.89 25.78 6.27
N THR A 183 -15.01 25.13 7.44
CA THR A 183 -15.70 25.72 8.59
C THR A 183 -14.92 26.97 9.03
N PRO A 184 -15.56 28.14 9.21
CA PRO A 184 -14.89 29.32 9.74
C PRO A 184 -14.28 29.04 11.13
N GLU A 185 -13.14 29.66 11.41
CA GLU A 185 -12.46 29.49 12.68
C GLU A 185 -13.36 29.91 13.85
N GLY A 186 -13.44 29.07 14.89
CA GLY A 186 -14.27 29.32 16.07
C GLY A 186 -15.76 28.96 15.91
N GLU A 187 -16.21 28.55 14.72
CA GLU A 187 -17.57 28.08 14.51
C GLU A 187 -17.72 26.58 14.75
N ARG A 188 -18.98 26.15 14.97
CA ARG A 188 -19.28 24.73 15.03
C ARG A 188 -19.02 24.09 13.67
N PRO A 189 -18.49 22.85 13.63
CA PRO A 189 -18.30 22.13 12.38
C PRO A 189 -19.59 22.14 11.52
N ARG A 190 -19.50 22.61 10.27
CA ARG A 190 -20.63 22.71 9.32
C ARG A 190 -21.20 21.37 8.85
N VAL A 191 -22.52 21.20 8.77
CA VAL A 191 -23.08 20.01 8.10
C VAL A 191 -22.78 20.08 6.60
N LEU A 192 -22.22 19.00 6.04
CA LEU A 192 -21.86 18.86 4.62
C LEU A 192 -22.65 17.66 4.06
N PRO A 193 -23.92 17.86 3.69
CA PRO A 193 -24.78 16.78 3.20
C PRO A 193 -24.32 16.30 1.82
N GLY A 194 -24.66 15.06 1.49
CA GLY A 194 -24.36 14.46 0.19
C GLY A 194 -23.40 13.27 0.28
N PRO A 195 -22.87 12.80 -0.85
CA PRO A 195 -21.93 11.71 -0.88
C PRO A 195 -20.55 12.16 -0.35
N TRP A 196 -19.84 11.26 0.31
CA TRP A 196 -18.50 11.50 0.82
C TRP A 196 -17.50 10.53 0.21
N ALA A 197 -16.32 11.04 -0.14
CA ALA A 197 -15.17 10.25 -0.55
C ALA A 197 -14.22 10.06 0.65
N ILE A 198 -14.04 8.85 1.13
CA ILE A 198 -13.03 8.53 2.15
C ILE A 198 -11.77 8.07 1.43
N MET A 199 -10.69 8.83 1.58
CA MET A 199 -9.47 8.64 0.81
C MET A 199 -8.41 7.93 1.67
N VAL A 200 -8.05 6.72 1.27
CA VAL A 200 -7.19 5.80 2.01
C VAL A 200 -5.88 5.57 1.25
N HIS A 201 -4.79 6.11 1.78
CA HIS A 201 -3.46 5.96 1.18
C HIS A 201 -2.87 4.55 1.36
N GLY A 202 -1.78 4.27 0.67
CA GLY A 202 -1.07 3.01 0.69
C GLY A 202 -0.04 2.89 1.81
N ARG A 203 0.58 1.70 1.85
CA ARG A 203 1.60 1.35 2.85
C ARG A 203 2.85 2.21 2.68
N GLY A 204 3.28 2.87 3.78
CA GLY A 204 4.47 3.73 3.76
C GLY A 204 4.30 5.02 2.96
N ALA A 205 3.07 5.35 2.57
CA ALA A 205 2.63 6.67 2.15
C ALA A 205 1.86 7.33 3.30
N ASN A 206 1.25 8.48 3.03
CA ASN A 206 0.37 9.21 3.93
C ASN A 206 -0.74 9.91 3.14
N ARG A 207 -1.61 10.65 3.84
CA ARG A 207 -2.81 11.29 3.27
C ARG A 207 -2.53 12.16 2.03
N MET A 208 -1.32 12.71 1.89
CA MET A 208 -0.89 13.45 0.70
C MET A 208 -1.03 12.65 -0.62
N GLU A 209 -0.85 11.32 -0.59
CA GLU A 209 -0.96 10.47 -1.78
C GLU A 209 -2.32 10.60 -2.48
N THR A 210 -3.33 10.95 -1.71
CA THR A 210 -4.72 10.95 -2.17
C THR A 210 -5.21 12.30 -2.70
N VAL A 211 -4.47 13.38 -2.45
CA VAL A 211 -4.85 14.77 -2.82
C VAL A 211 -5.18 14.88 -4.32
N ARG A 212 -4.44 14.16 -5.16
CA ARG A 212 -4.61 14.17 -6.62
C ARG A 212 -5.99 13.70 -7.12
N ALA A 213 -6.74 12.95 -6.31
CA ALA A 213 -8.09 12.50 -6.67
C ALA A 213 -9.19 13.48 -6.22
N VAL A 214 -8.86 14.42 -5.34
CA VAL A 214 -9.85 15.32 -4.74
C VAL A 214 -10.52 16.25 -5.77
N PRO A 215 -9.81 16.81 -6.77
CA PRO A 215 -10.45 17.63 -7.80
C PRO A 215 -11.63 16.93 -8.49
N VAL A 216 -11.43 15.70 -8.99
CA VAL A 216 -12.52 14.95 -9.65
C VAL A 216 -13.59 14.50 -8.66
N ALA A 217 -13.25 14.19 -7.40
CA ALA A 217 -14.26 13.89 -6.38
C ALA A 217 -15.15 15.11 -6.11
N ARG A 218 -14.55 16.31 -6.01
CA ARG A 218 -15.26 17.58 -5.82
C ARG A 218 -16.14 17.92 -7.02
N GLU A 219 -15.66 17.74 -8.25
CA GLU A 219 -16.45 17.92 -9.48
C GLU A 219 -17.71 17.03 -9.50
N LEU A 220 -17.61 15.84 -8.90
CA LEU A 220 -18.72 14.88 -8.79
C LEU A 220 -19.62 15.15 -7.58
N GLY A 221 -19.37 16.22 -6.82
CA GLY A 221 -20.17 16.61 -5.66
C GLY A 221 -19.83 15.87 -4.37
N LEU A 222 -18.68 15.19 -4.29
CA LEU A 222 -18.26 14.46 -3.09
C LEU A 222 -17.46 15.36 -2.15
N THR A 223 -17.84 15.38 -0.88
CA THR A 223 -16.97 15.90 0.18
C THR A 223 -15.90 14.87 0.47
N SER A 224 -14.62 15.26 0.40
CA SER A 224 -13.51 14.32 0.59
C SER A 224 -12.96 14.39 2.01
N LEU A 225 -12.75 13.23 2.63
CA LEU A 225 -12.04 13.06 3.89
C LEU A 225 -10.75 12.27 3.63
N LEU A 226 -9.62 12.95 3.71
CA LEU A 226 -8.29 12.36 3.53
C LEU A 226 -7.75 11.98 4.89
N ILE A 227 -7.67 10.68 5.15
CA ILE A 227 -7.40 10.16 6.49
C ILE A 227 -5.93 9.82 6.66
N SER A 228 -5.43 10.03 7.89
CA SER A 228 -4.37 9.17 8.43
C SER A 228 -4.99 7.95 9.12
N TYR A 229 -4.22 6.88 9.25
CA TYR A 229 -4.62 5.67 9.98
C TYR A 229 -3.43 5.05 10.73
N ARG A 230 -3.71 4.13 11.66
CA ARG A 230 -2.67 3.56 12.53
C ARG A 230 -1.41 3.14 11.77
N ASN A 231 -0.25 3.51 12.32
CA ASN A 231 1.09 3.14 11.82
C ASN A 231 1.53 3.78 10.48
N ASP A 232 0.82 4.81 10.00
CA ASP A 232 1.21 5.58 8.81
C ASP A 232 2.25 6.69 9.05
N ARG A 233 2.56 6.97 10.34
CA ARG A 233 3.47 8.01 10.89
C ARG A 233 2.85 9.37 11.13
N GLU A 234 1.62 9.61 10.71
CA GLU A 234 0.87 10.82 11.06
C GLU A 234 -0.07 10.51 12.22
N ALA A 235 -0.79 9.40 12.16
CA ALA A 235 -1.59 8.92 13.27
C ALA A 235 -0.71 8.29 14.37
N PRO A 236 -1.20 8.29 15.63
CA PRO A 236 -0.57 7.57 16.73
C PRO A 236 -0.30 6.10 16.37
N PRO A 237 0.89 5.57 16.71
CA PRO A 237 1.23 4.20 16.41
C PRO A 237 0.53 3.22 17.36
N THR A 238 0.27 2.00 16.89
CA THR A 238 0.00 0.88 17.79
C THR A 238 1.27 0.53 18.59
N HIS A 239 1.11 -0.14 19.73
CA HIS A 239 2.25 -0.55 20.58
C HIS A 239 3.30 -1.39 19.82
N ASP A 240 2.87 -2.22 18.87
CA ASP A 240 3.77 -3.03 18.05
C ASP A 240 4.36 -2.30 16.84
N PHE A 241 3.77 -1.18 16.44
CA PHE A 241 4.13 -0.40 15.25
C PHE A 241 4.23 -1.28 13.99
N ARG A 242 3.20 -2.09 13.75
CA ARG A 242 3.11 -3.01 12.60
C ARG A 242 1.81 -2.80 11.82
N TYR A 243 1.91 -2.90 10.50
CA TYR A 243 0.73 -2.97 9.65
C TYR A 243 0.06 -4.34 9.79
N GLY A 244 -1.26 -4.31 9.98
CA GLY A 244 -2.16 -5.45 9.89
C GLY A 244 -2.58 -5.77 8.46
N LEU A 245 -2.05 -5.04 7.47
CA LEU A 245 -2.22 -5.31 6.03
C LEU A 245 -3.68 -5.17 5.54
N GLY A 246 -4.51 -4.43 6.26
CA GLY A 246 -5.96 -4.32 6.02
C GLY A 246 -6.80 -5.00 7.09
N PHE A 247 -6.23 -5.93 7.87
CA PHE A 247 -6.97 -6.68 8.88
C PHE A 247 -7.32 -5.86 10.13
N THR A 248 -6.51 -4.84 10.45
CA THR A 248 -6.74 -3.98 11.63
C THR A 248 -7.12 -2.56 11.22
N GLU A 249 -6.54 -2.04 10.15
CA GLU A 249 -6.72 -0.65 9.71
C GLU A 249 -8.14 -0.34 9.22
N TRP A 250 -8.93 -1.34 8.79
CA TRP A 250 -10.31 -1.12 8.32
C TRP A 250 -11.20 -0.49 9.41
N LYS A 251 -10.87 -0.69 10.69
CA LYS A 251 -11.57 -0.08 11.83
C LYS A 251 -11.35 1.42 11.89
N ASP A 252 -10.18 1.92 11.49
CA ASP A 252 -9.90 3.35 11.45
C ASP A 252 -10.70 4.02 10.33
N VAL A 253 -10.82 3.34 9.17
CA VAL A 253 -11.71 3.78 8.09
C VAL A 253 -13.18 3.78 8.54
N GLN A 254 -13.61 2.78 9.30
CA GLN A 254 -14.96 2.78 9.88
C GLN A 254 -15.19 4.00 10.79
N THR A 255 -14.22 4.37 11.63
CA THR A 255 -14.30 5.58 12.46
C THR A 255 -14.37 6.84 11.59
N ALA A 256 -13.62 6.89 10.50
CA ALA A 256 -13.69 7.98 9.52
C ALA A 256 -15.06 8.08 8.83
N ILE A 257 -15.68 6.94 8.50
CA ILE A 257 -17.07 6.90 8.01
C ILE A 257 -18.01 7.42 9.08
N SER A 258 -17.86 7.01 10.34
CA SER A 258 -18.67 7.53 11.45
C SER A 258 -18.56 9.05 11.59
N TYR A 259 -17.35 9.60 11.42
CA TYR A 259 -17.14 11.04 11.36
C TYR A 259 -17.93 11.65 10.20
N ALA A 260 -17.76 11.15 8.97
CA ALA A 260 -18.49 11.63 7.80
C ALA A 260 -20.02 11.59 7.99
N LYS A 261 -20.57 10.49 8.53
CA LYS A 261 -22.01 10.35 8.85
C LYS A 261 -22.47 11.41 9.86
N SER A 262 -21.67 11.70 10.90
CA SER A 262 -21.99 12.77 11.85
C SER A 262 -21.96 14.18 11.24
N ARG A 263 -21.26 14.34 10.11
CA ARG A 263 -21.20 15.58 9.32
C ARG A 263 -22.28 15.63 8.20
N GLY A 264 -23.15 14.62 8.12
CA GLY A 264 -24.27 14.58 7.18
C GLY A 264 -24.06 13.71 5.95
N ALA A 265 -23.03 12.85 5.92
CA ALA A 265 -22.82 11.95 4.79
C ALA A 265 -24.02 11.02 4.55
N THR A 266 -24.50 11.03 3.31
CA THR A 266 -25.65 10.23 2.86
C THR A 266 -25.22 8.93 2.20
N GLN A 267 -24.07 8.93 1.53
CA GLN A 267 -23.46 7.79 0.84
C GLN A 267 -21.94 7.89 1.00
N ILE A 268 -21.26 6.74 0.96
CA ILE A 268 -19.82 6.64 1.11
C ILE A 268 -19.20 6.04 -0.16
N VAL A 269 -18.13 6.65 -0.63
CA VAL A 269 -17.25 6.11 -1.67
C VAL A 269 -15.86 5.97 -1.08
N LEU A 270 -15.28 4.77 -1.14
CA LEU A 270 -13.91 4.56 -0.67
C LEU A 270 -12.95 4.67 -1.84
N PHE A 271 -11.98 5.57 -1.74
CA PHE A 271 -10.86 5.67 -2.66
C PHE A 271 -9.63 5.07 -2.00
N GLY A 272 -8.98 4.10 -2.63
CA GLY A 272 -7.88 3.35 -2.02
C GLY A 272 -6.68 3.17 -2.94
N TRP A 273 -5.47 3.43 -2.43
CA TRP A 273 -4.21 3.17 -3.14
C TRP A 273 -3.46 2.01 -2.54
N SER A 274 -3.00 1.05 -3.35
CA SER A 274 -2.14 -0.05 -2.87
C SER A 274 -2.79 -0.80 -1.69
N MET A 275 -2.13 -0.83 -0.52
CA MET A 275 -2.71 -1.36 0.72
C MET A 275 -4.00 -0.65 1.15
N GLY A 276 -4.16 0.64 0.87
CA GLY A 276 -5.41 1.38 1.08
C GLY A 276 -6.58 0.78 0.30
N GLY A 277 -6.33 0.11 -0.83
CA GLY A 277 -7.32 -0.69 -1.53
C GLY A 277 -7.71 -1.97 -0.77
N ALA A 278 -6.75 -2.68 -0.18
CA ALA A 278 -7.04 -3.83 0.68
C ALA A 278 -7.85 -3.42 1.92
N ILE A 279 -7.48 -2.30 2.54
CA ILE A 279 -8.22 -1.71 3.67
C ILE A 279 -9.66 -1.38 3.24
N SER A 280 -9.82 -0.72 2.09
CA SER A 280 -11.14 -0.33 1.57
C SER A 280 -12.05 -1.53 1.28
N LEU A 281 -11.50 -2.60 0.69
CA LEU A 281 -12.22 -3.85 0.45
C LEU A 281 -12.67 -4.50 1.77
N GLN A 282 -11.79 -4.54 2.78
CA GLN A 282 -12.13 -5.03 4.12
C GLN A 282 -13.20 -4.18 4.80
N THR A 283 -13.12 -2.85 4.70
CA THR A 283 -14.14 -1.95 5.25
C THR A 283 -15.49 -2.19 4.59
N ALA A 284 -15.52 -2.40 3.27
CA ALA A 284 -16.75 -2.69 2.54
C ALA A 284 -17.42 -4.01 2.96
N ASP A 285 -16.65 -4.98 3.46
CA ASP A 285 -17.17 -6.29 3.91
C ASP A 285 -17.55 -6.30 5.40
N LEU A 286 -16.70 -5.71 6.24
CA LEU A 286 -16.80 -5.86 7.70
C LEU A 286 -17.43 -4.66 8.41
N SER A 287 -17.51 -3.50 7.76
CA SER A 287 -17.97 -2.31 8.46
C SER A 287 -19.44 -2.41 8.88
N PHE A 288 -19.74 -1.83 10.04
CA PHE A 288 -21.12 -1.53 10.43
C PHE A 288 -21.84 -0.68 9.36
N TYR A 289 -21.11 0.20 8.68
CA TYR A 289 -21.61 1.08 7.62
C TYR A 289 -21.53 0.47 6.21
N ARG A 290 -21.33 -0.85 6.07
CA ARG A 290 -21.18 -1.48 4.73
C ARG A 290 -22.33 -1.17 3.77
N ASP A 291 -23.55 -1.02 4.30
CA ASP A 291 -24.74 -0.72 3.51
C ASP A 291 -24.81 0.76 3.07
N ASP A 292 -23.97 1.65 3.65
CA ASP A 292 -23.80 3.04 3.21
C ASP A 292 -22.67 3.18 2.16
N ILE A 293 -21.89 2.13 1.90
CA ILE A 293 -20.75 2.16 0.97
C ILE A 293 -21.23 1.83 -0.43
N ALA A 294 -21.46 2.89 -1.22
CA ALA A 294 -22.03 2.81 -2.55
C ALA A 294 -21.03 2.32 -3.62
N ALA A 295 -19.73 2.62 -3.46
CA ALA A 295 -18.71 2.30 -4.46
C ALA A 295 -17.28 2.30 -3.90
N LEU A 296 -16.39 1.56 -4.58
CA LEU A 296 -14.94 1.57 -4.36
C LEU A 296 -14.21 2.05 -5.63
N VAL A 297 -13.24 2.96 -5.48
CA VAL A 297 -12.34 3.41 -6.54
C VAL A 297 -10.91 3.13 -6.13
N LEU A 298 -10.31 2.10 -6.72
CA LEU A 298 -9.07 1.50 -6.26
C LEU A 298 -7.95 1.68 -7.29
N THR A 299 -6.81 2.21 -6.85
CA THR A 299 -5.63 2.42 -7.72
C THR A 299 -4.47 1.52 -7.28
N GLY A 300 -4.03 0.65 -8.18
CA GLY A 300 -3.00 -0.36 -7.89
C GLY A 300 -3.27 -1.22 -6.63
N PRO A 301 -4.50 -1.70 -6.36
CA PRO A 301 -4.85 -2.28 -5.07
C PRO A 301 -4.20 -3.64 -4.83
N VAL A 302 -3.87 -3.91 -3.56
CA VAL A 302 -3.60 -5.28 -3.12
C VAL A 302 -4.93 -6.01 -2.92
N VAL A 303 -5.21 -6.98 -3.79
CA VAL A 303 -6.43 -7.81 -3.74
C VAL A 303 -6.17 -9.23 -3.20
N ASP A 304 -4.90 -9.65 -3.20
CA ASP A 304 -4.47 -10.94 -2.66
C ASP A 304 -3.03 -10.81 -2.12
N TRP A 305 -2.88 -10.97 -0.80
CA TRP A 305 -1.58 -10.91 -0.14
C TRP A 305 -0.72 -12.15 -0.36
N PHE A 306 -1.32 -13.32 -0.59
CA PHE A 306 -0.58 -14.54 -0.93
C PHE A 306 0.09 -14.39 -2.29
N GLU A 307 -0.64 -13.90 -3.29
CA GLU A 307 -0.08 -13.63 -4.62
C GLU A 307 1.03 -12.58 -4.55
N LEU A 308 0.81 -11.49 -3.82
CA LEU A 308 1.82 -10.44 -3.64
C LEU A 308 3.11 -10.96 -2.99
N ILE A 309 2.99 -11.75 -1.91
CA ILE A 309 4.14 -12.39 -1.24
C ILE A 309 4.86 -13.35 -2.20
N ALA A 310 4.11 -14.15 -2.94
CA ALA A 310 4.66 -15.08 -3.92
C ALA A 310 5.38 -14.34 -5.06
N HIS A 311 4.84 -13.22 -5.53
CA HIS A 311 5.45 -12.36 -6.53
C HIS A 311 6.79 -11.78 -6.06
N HIS A 312 6.82 -11.20 -4.85
CA HIS A 312 8.07 -10.69 -4.28
C HIS A 312 9.09 -11.79 -3.98
N SER A 313 8.63 -13.00 -3.63
CA SER A 313 9.52 -14.15 -3.47
C SER A 313 10.19 -14.50 -4.80
N ARG A 314 9.41 -14.61 -5.88
CA ARG A 314 9.93 -14.91 -7.23
C ARG A 314 10.89 -13.84 -7.75
N SER A 315 10.52 -12.57 -7.66
CA SER A 315 11.34 -11.45 -8.16
C SER A 315 12.69 -11.33 -7.44
N ARG A 316 12.75 -11.68 -6.16
CA ARG A 316 13.98 -11.70 -5.35
C ARG A 316 14.73 -13.04 -5.38
N ARG A 317 14.29 -13.98 -6.23
CA ARG A 317 14.83 -15.34 -6.32
C ARG A 317 14.85 -16.08 -4.97
N ILE A 318 13.88 -15.77 -4.12
CA ILE A 318 13.65 -16.44 -2.83
C ILE A 318 12.89 -17.75 -3.11
N PRO A 319 13.39 -18.91 -2.65
CA PRO A 319 12.67 -20.17 -2.76
C PRO A 319 11.23 -20.10 -2.24
N SER A 320 10.28 -20.71 -2.97
CA SER A 320 8.84 -20.66 -2.63
C SER A 320 8.51 -21.21 -1.23
N GLY A 321 9.34 -22.12 -0.70
CA GLY A 321 9.24 -22.60 0.69
C GLY A 321 9.40 -21.49 1.73
N ILE A 322 10.31 -20.54 1.49
CA ILE A 322 10.56 -19.41 2.41
C ILE A 322 9.40 -18.41 2.35
N GLY A 323 8.87 -18.11 1.16
CA GLY A 323 7.69 -17.26 1.01
C GLY A 323 6.47 -17.83 1.76
N ARG A 324 6.20 -19.13 1.61
CA ARG A 324 5.12 -19.82 2.35
C ARG A 324 5.34 -19.80 3.86
N LEU A 325 6.59 -19.99 4.30
CA LEU A 325 6.92 -19.91 5.72
C LEU A 325 6.70 -18.49 6.26
N ALA A 326 7.06 -17.45 5.51
CA ALA A 326 6.81 -16.05 5.89
C ALA A 326 5.30 -15.75 6.01
N THR A 327 4.50 -16.22 5.06
CA THR A 327 3.03 -16.15 5.13
C THR A 327 2.50 -16.84 6.39
N ASN A 328 2.96 -18.06 6.68
CA ASN A 328 2.56 -18.78 7.89
C ASN A 328 2.96 -18.04 9.18
N LEU A 329 4.12 -17.38 9.20
CA LEU A 329 4.54 -16.57 10.34
C LEU A 329 3.64 -15.35 10.56
N ILE A 330 3.12 -14.73 9.49
CA ILE A 330 2.19 -13.60 9.57
C ILE A 330 0.82 -14.05 10.09
N SER A 331 0.33 -15.21 9.63
CA SER A 331 -1.02 -15.69 9.93
C SER A 331 -1.14 -16.59 11.16
N HIS A 332 -0.04 -17.10 11.71
CA HIS A 332 -0.09 -18.02 12.84
C HIS A 332 0.22 -17.32 14.18
N PRO A 333 -0.52 -17.61 15.27
CA PRO A 333 -0.26 -17.02 16.59
C PRO A 333 1.19 -17.19 17.08
N ALA A 334 1.82 -18.33 16.79
CA ALA A 334 3.22 -18.59 17.16
C ALA A 334 4.23 -17.71 16.41
N GLY A 335 3.85 -17.11 15.28
CA GLY A 335 4.71 -16.23 14.49
C GLY A 335 4.79 -14.79 15.01
N ARG A 336 3.99 -14.41 16.03
CA ARG A 336 3.99 -13.07 16.65
C ARG A 336 5.37 -12.64 17.14
N MET A 337 6.11 -13.52 17.81
CA MET A 337 7.45 -13.21 18.33
C MET A 337 8.44 -12.90 17.19
N LEU A 338 8.29 -13.56 16.05
CA LEU A 338 9.19 -13.39 14.91
C LEU A 338 8.80 -12.19 14.04
N THR A 339 7.52 -11.92 13.83
CA THR A 339 7.02 -10.78 13.04
C THR A 339 6.98 -9.48 13.84
N GLY A 340 6.83 -9.58 15.15
CA GLY A 340 6.55 -8.47 16.04
C GLY A 340 5.09 -8.01 16.01
N LEU A 341 4.18 -8.75 15.38
CA LEU A 341 2.74 -8.42 15.34
C LEU A 341 2.09 -8.67 16.71
N ALA A 342 1.20 -7.76 17.12
CA ALA A 342 0.38 -7.92 18.33
C ALA A 342 -0.62 -9.09 18.19
N ALA A 343 -1.16 -9.30 16.99
CA ALA A 343 -2.07 -10.39 16.64
C ALA A 343 -1.75 -10.93 15.23
N PRO A 344 -1.99 -12.22 14.95
CA PRO A 344 -1.81 -12.76 13.61
C PRO A 344 -2.77 -12.08 12.64
N VAL A 345 -2.33 -11.93 11.39
CA VAL A 345 -3.16 -11.40 10.31
C VAL A 345 -3.82 -12.57 9.58
N ASP A 346 -5.14 -12.58 9.55
CA ASP A 346 -5.89 -13.53 8.74
C ASP A 346 -5.79 -13.14 7.26
N LEU A 347 -4.79 -13.68 6.57
CA LEU A 347 -4.56 -13.42 5.15
C LEU A 347 -5.64 -14.07 4.27
N GLN A 348 -6.35 -15.10 4.75
CA GLN A 348 -7.44 -15.73 4.00
C GLN A 348 -8.67 -14.82 3.95
N ALA A 349 -8.93 -14.07 5.03
CA ALA A 349 -9.95 -13.02 5.01
C ALA A 349 -9.65 -11.94 3.96
N LEU A 350 -8.37 -11.71 3.63
CA LEU A 350 -7.89 -10.69 2.70
C LEU A 350 -7.69 -11.19 1.26
N ASP A 351 -7.99 -12.46 0.97
CA ASP A 351 -7.84 -13.06 -0.37
C ASP A 351 -9.12 -12.87 -1.20
N TRP A 352 -9.24 -11.72 -1.87
CA TRP A 352 -10.43 -11.39 -2.67
C TRP A 352 -10.60 -12.22 -3.92
N LEU A 353 -9.57 -12.95 -4.37
CA LEU A 353 -9.71 -13.85 -5.51
C LEU A 353 -10.51 -15.09 -5.13
N SER A 354 -10.17 -15.72 -4.00
CA SER A 354 -10.86 -16.92 -3.51
C SER A 354 -12.29 -16.62 -3.04
N ARG A 355 -12.55 -15.43 -2.51
CA ARG A 355 -13.88 -14.97 -2.06
C ARG A 355 -14.49 -13.88 -2.94
N SER A 356 -14.17 -13.89 -4.23
CA SER A 356 -14.64 -12.87 -5.18
C SER A 356 -16.16 -12.67 -5.14
N GLU A 357 -16.96 -13.72 -4.94
CA GLU A 357 -18.42 -13.64 -4.82
C GLU A 357 -18.93 -12.86 -3.59
N HIS A 358 -18.12 -12.71 -2.54
CA HIS A 358 -18.47 -11.94 -1.35
C HIS A 358 -18.30 -10.43 -1.55
N LEU A 359 -17.55 -9.99 -2.56
CA LEU A 359 -17.47 -8.58 -2.90
C LEU A 359 -18.81 -8.12 -3.52
N ARG A 360 -19.63 -7.42 -2.73
CA ARG A 360 -20.95 -6.92 -3.12
C ARG A 360 -20.97 -5.46 -3.57
N THR A 361 -19.88 -4.72 -3.32
CA THR A 361 -19.79 -3.29 -3.64
C THR A 361 -19.25 -3.09 -5.06
N PRO A 362 -19.90 -2.27 -5.91
CA PRO A 362 -19.36 -1.87 -7.20
C PRO A 362 -17.94 -1.30 -7.05
N THR A 363 -17.00 -1.81 -7.84
CA THR A 363 -15.58 -1.50 -7.69
C THR A 363 -14.96 -1.13 -9.03
N LEU A 364 -14.33 0.04 -9.10
CA LEU A 364 -13.48 0.44 -10.21
C LEU A 364 -12.02 0.21 -9.82
N VAL A 365 -11.28 -0.57 -10.60
CA VAL A 365 -9.85 -0.79 -10.41
C VAL A 365 -9.07 -0.15 -11.55
N LEU A 366 -8.22 0.82 -11.23
CA LEU A 366 -7.28 1.44 -12.16
C LEU A 366 -5.89 0.90 -11.82
N HIS A 367 -5.22 0.24 -12.76
CA HIS A 367 -3.96 -0.45 -12.46
C HIS A 367 -3.02 -0.47 -13.65
N SER A 368 -1.76 -0.09 -13.44
CA SER A 368 -0.71 -0.22 -14.45
C SER A 368 -0.31 -1.68 -14.69
N VAL A 369 -0.30 -2.12 -15.95
CA VAL A 369 0.10 -3.50 -16.31
C VAL A 369 1.58 -3.80 -16.04
N ASP A 370 2.38 -2.76 -15.89
CA ASP A 370 3.80 -2.76 -15.57
C ASP A 370 4.09 -2.32 -14.13
N ASP A 371 3.07 -2.40 -13.25
CA ASP A 371 3.26 -2.27 -11.81
C ASP A 371 4.26 -3.32 -11.31
N GLU A 372 5.41 -2.83 -10.87
CA GLU A 372 6.55 -3.62 -10.39
C GLU A 372 6.39 -4.07 -8.94
N PHE A 373 5.38 -3.57 -8.26
CA PHE A 373 5.16 -3.78 -6.84
C PHE A 373 3.96 -4.71 -6.60
N VAL A 374 2.78 -4.34 -7.11
CA VAL A 374 1.56 -5.16 -7.04
C VAL A 374 1.22 -5.64 -8.45
N PRO A 375 1.20 -6.95 -8.73
CA PRO A 375 0.88 -7.44 -10.06
C PRO A 375 -0.56 -7.12 -10.47
N ALA A 376 -0.73 -6.35 -11.55
CA ALA A 376 -2.05 -6.05 -12.11
C ALA A 376 -2.85 -7.27 -12.57
N ALA A 377 -2.17 -8.41 -12.80
CA ALA A 377 -2.82 -9.67 -13.14
C ALA A 377 -3.87 -10.09 -12.10
N SER A 378 -3.62 -9.85 -10.82
CA SER A 378 -4.54 -10.16 -9.71
C SER A 378 -5.79 -9.29 -9.77
N SER A 379 -5.63 -7.98 -10.03
CA SER A 379 -6.77 -7.06 -10.24
C SER A 379 -7.61 -7.43 -11.46
N ARG A 380 -6.96 -7.76 -12.59
CA ARG A 380 -7.68 -8.22 -13.80
C ARG A 380 -8.43 -9.51 -13.52
N ARG A 381 -7.81 -10.45 -12.81
CA ARG A 381 -8.44 -11.73 -12.46
C ARG A 381 -9.66 -11.53 -11.57
N LEU A 382 -9.61 -10.59 -10.62
CA LEU A 382 -10.77 -10.25 -9.80
C LEU A 382 -11.93 -9.73 -10.66
N ALA A 383 -11.66 -8.89 -11.66
CA ALA A 383 -12.67 -8.40 -12.60
C ALA A 383 -13.27 -9.49 -13.50
N GLU A 384 -12.48 -10.51 -13.86
CA GLU A 384 -12.99 -11.70 -14.57
C GLU A 384 -13.90 -12.56 -13.69
N LEU A 385 -13.63 -12.61 -12.39
CA LEU A 385 -14.36 -13.45 -11.42
C LEU A 385 -15.63 -12.77 -10.90
N ASN A 386 -15.65 -11.44 -10.79
CA ASN A 386 -16.78 -10.70 -10.25
C ASN A 386 -17.22 -9.56 -11.18
N ARG A 387 -18.44 -9.68 -11.70
CA ARG A 387 -19.10 -8.70 -12.59
C ARG A 387 -19.28 -7.29 -12.02
N LEU A 388 -19.12 -7.10 -10.70
CA LEU A 388 -19.20 -5.80 -10.04
C LEU A 388 -17.87 -5.03 -10.10
N VAL A 389 -16.81 -5.69 -10.56
CA VAL A 389 -15.46 -5.14 -10.62
C VAL A 389 -15.14 -4.79 -12.08
N GLU A 390 -14.87 -3.50 -12.32
CA GLU A 390 -14.42 -3.00 -13.62
C GLU A 390 -12.93 -2.71 -13.57
N PHE A 391 -12.19 -3.15 -14.60
CA PHE A 391 -10.73 -3.00 -14.66
C PHE A 391 -10.32 -2.04 -15.78
N VAL A 392 -9.59 -0.99 -15.42
CA VAL A 392 -9.04 0.01 -16.35
C VAL A 392 -7.51 -0.13 -16.38
N PRO A 393 -6.93 -0.68 -17.47
CA PRO A 393 -5.50 -0.89 -17.56
C PRO A 393 -4.74 0.41 -17.87
N PHE A 394 -3.71 0.70 -17.10
CA PHE A 394 -2.70 1.71 -17.43
C PHE A 394 -1.42 1.02 -17.91
N ALA A 395 -0.49 1.81 -18.47
CA ALA A 395 0.82 1.32 -18.86
C ALA A 395 1.86 2.41 -18.59
N ARG A 396 3.09 2.01 -18.28
CA ARG A 396 4.23 2.88 -17.92
C ARG A 396 4.07 3.60 -16.59
N ALA A 397 2.91 3.48 -15.95
CA ALA A 397 2.61 4.19 -14.73
C ALA A 397 3.26 3.57 -13.51
N ARG A 398 3.70 2.30 -13.58
CA ARG A 398 4.34 1.63 -12.45
C ARG A 398 3.40 1.64 -11.22
N HIS A 399 3.91 1.35 -10.03
CA HIS A 399 3.06 1.32 -8.83
C HIS A 399 2.49 2.70 -8.45
N THR A 400 1.15 2.78 -8.36
CA THR A 400 0.33 3.92 -7.88
C THR A 400 0.58 5.28 -8.54
N LYS A 401 1.09 5.30 -9.78
CA LYS A 401 1.31 6.55 -10.54
C LYS A 401 0.44 6.65 -11.80
N GLU A 402 -0.68 5.93 -11.86
CA GLU A 402 -1.64 5.97 -12.97
C GLU A 402 -2.10 7.40 -13.25
N TRP A 403 -2.50 8.12 -12.19
CA TRP A 403 -2.85 9.53 -12.29
C TRP A 403 -1.65 10.40 -12.69
N ASN A 404 -0.42 10.11 -12.23
CA ASN A 404 0.74 10.93 -12.58
C ASN A 404 1.07 10.89 -14.08
N VAL A 405 0.92 9.72 -14.70
CA VAL A 405 1.21 9.51 -16.13
C VAL A 405 0.13 10.11 -17.01
N ASP A 406 -1.13 9.89 -16.64
CA ASP A 406 -2.27 10.33 -17.43
C ASP A 406 -3.43 10.74 -16.50
N PRO A 407 -3.34 11.96 -15.92
CA PRO A 407 -4.37 12.49 -15.01
C PRO A 407 -5.75 12.49 -15.67
N GLN A 408 -5.80 12.94 -16.93
CA GLN A 408 -7.04 13.06 -17.68
C GLN A 408 -7.73 11.71 -17.81
N ARG A 409 -7.00 10.66 -18.21
CA ARG A 409 -7.58 9.32 -18.34
C ARG A 409 -8.05 8.74 -17.01
N TRP A 410 -7.29 8.96 -15.93
CA TRP A 410 -7.65 8.49 -14.60
C TRP A 410 -8.95 9.16 -14.13
N GLU A 411 -9.02 10.49 -14.23
CA GLU A 411 -10.19 11.28 -13.83
C GLU A 411 -11.40 10.97 -14.70
N ASP A 412 -11.21 10.82 -16.02
CA ASP A 412 -12.25 10.45 -16.96
C ASP A 412 -12.88 9.08 -16.66
N ALA A 413 -12.06 8.10 -16.24
CA ALA A 413 -12.56 6.80 -15.85
C ALA A 413 -13.48 6.92 -14.62
N VAL A 414 -13.06 7.68 -13.60
CA VAL A 414 -13.89 7.95 -12.41
C VAL A 414 -15.15 8.72 -12.77
N ARG A 415 -15.03 9.80 -13.55
CA ARG A 415 -16.13 10.70 -13.97
C ARG A 415 -17.21 9.96 -14.74
N ARG A 416 -16.83 9.03 -15.62
CA ARG A 416 -17.80 8.21 -16.37
C ARG A 416 -18.44 7.12 -15.53
N TRP A 417 -17.69 6.51 -14.62
CA TRP A 417 -18.12 5.32 -13.91
C TRP A 417 -18.97 5.61 -12.66
N LEU A 418 -18.56 6.56 -11.84
CA LEU A 418 -19.09 6.76 -10.49
C LEU A 418 -20.54 7.27 -10.42
N PRO A 419 -20.99 8.24 -11.25
CA PRO A 419 -22.35 8.81 -11.14
C PRO A 419 -23.46 7.76 -11.21
N ALA A 420 -23.30 6.76 -12.08
CA ALA A 420 -24.28 5.69 -12.23
C ALA A 420 -24.42 4.83 -10.96
N ARG A 421 -23.34 4.67 -10.18
CA ARG A 421 -23.32 3.88 -8.94
C ARG A 421 -24.00 4.62 -7.80
N LEU A 422 -23.70 5.91 -7.64
CA LEU A 422 -24.37 6.76 -6.65
C LEU A 422 -25.88 6.82 -6.90
N ALA A 423 -26.31 6.94 -8.16
CA ALA A 423 -27.73 6.93 -8.51
C ALA A 423 -28.42 5.56 -8.37
N GLN A 424 -27.69 4.46 -8.47
CA GLN A 424 -28.22 3.11 -8.21
C GLN A 424 -28.45 2.91 -6.71
N ASP A 425 -27.48 3.28 -5.89
CA ASP A 425 -27.53 3.13 -4.44
C ASP A 425 -28.62 4.02 -3.80
N ALA A 426 -28.79 5.25 -4.28
CA ALA A 426 -29.89 6.12 -3.84
C ALA A 426 -31.27 5.52 -4.12
N ARG A 427 -31.41 4.69 -5.16
CA ARG A 427 -32.67 4.00 -5.49
C ARG A 427 -32.92 2.78 -4.63
N THR A 428 -31.88 2.06 -4.20
CA THR A 428 -32.01 0.92 -3.29
C THR A 428 -32.37 1.34 -1.88
N LEU A 429 -31.96 2.54 -1.45
CA LEU A 429 -32.29 3.08 -0.12
C LEU A 429 -33.76 3.56 0.00
N GLY A 430 -34.42 3.93 -1.11
CA GLY A 430 -35.83 4.35 -1.15
C GLY A 430 -36.18 5.58 -0.28
N PRO A 431 -37.31 6.27 -0.50
CA PRO A 431 -37.76 7.29 0.44
C PRO A 431 -38.17 6.60 1.74
N VAL A 432 -37.49 6.91 2.85
CA VAL A 432 -37.97 6.61 4.20
C VAL A 432 -39.37 7.23 4.30
N ARG A 433 -40.42 6.42 4.23
CA ARG A 433 -41.77 6.87 4.53
C ARG A 433 -41.75 7.34 5.97
N ALA A 434 -41.79 8.66 6.17
CA ALA A 434 -42.16 9.24 7.44
C ALA A 434 -43.52 8.65 7.83
N GLN A 435 -43.51 7.68 8.74
CA GLN A 435 -44.71 7.29 9.44
C GLN A 435 -45.11 8.51 10.27
N ARG A 436 -46.09 9.26 9.76
CA ARG A 436 -46.86 10.18 10.56
C ARG A 436 -47.56 9.37 11.64
N SER A 437 -47.11 9.51 12.88
CA SER A 437 -47.92 9.27 14.08
C SER A 437 -48.58 10.57 14.48
#